data_AF-A0A3C1YV99-F1
#
_entry.id   AF-A0A3C1YV99-F1
#
_cell.length_a   1.000
_cell.length_b   1.000
_cell.length_c   1.000
_cell.angle_alpha   90.00
_cell.angle_beta   90.00
_cell.angle_gamma   90.00
#
_symmetry.space_group_name_H-M   'P 1'
#
loop_
_entity.id
_entity.type
_entity.pdbx_description
1 polymer ?
#
loop_
_entity_poly.entity_id
_entity_poly.type
_entity_poly.pdbx_seq_one_letter_code
_entity_poly.pdbx_strand_id
1 'polypeptide(L)'
;MGSLVQISVREASDYFRGLLLLISKDGRISEPENILVKRIGKSLGFEKYFCENAINEILENEHVSIEPPKFSTIELAKKFIKDGLILAEADSEIHGFEEVWLKSTAEKNCIDEEWFQREKENIAGRRRDFEDRLEVDGLTVEY
;
A
#
# COMPACT_ATOMS: atom_id res chain seq x y z
N MET A 1 -7.28 21.54 7.80
CA MET A 1 -8.22 20.70 7.06
C MET A 1 -7.52 20.25 5.78
N GLY A 2 -6.99 19.03 5.74
CA GLY A 2 -6.43 18.49 4.50
C GLY A 2 -7.57 18.16 3.55
N SER A 3 -7.51 18.66 2.32
CA SER A 3 -8.47 18.33 1.27
C SER A 3 -8.50 16.82 1.03
N LEU A 4 -9.70 16.24 1.01
CA LEU A 4 -9.89 14.85 0.59
C LEU A 4 -9.47 14.73 -0.88
N VAL A 5 -8.66 13.71 -1.19
CA VAL A 5 -8.26 13.41 -2.57
C VAL A 5 -9.29 12.45 -3.16
N GLN A 6 -9.96 12.87 -4.24
CA GLN A 6 -10.91 12.03 -4.95
C GLN A 6 -10.15 11.11 -5.91
N ILE A 7 -10.49 9.83 -5.89
CA ILE A 7 -9.88 8.80 -6.74
C ILE A 7 -10.96 7.99 -7.44
N SER A 8 -10.66 7.48 -8.62
CA SER A 8 -11.57 6.57 -9.33
C SER A 8 -11.65 5.19 -8.65
N VAL A 9 -12.72 4.43 -8.92
CA VAL A 9 -12.81 3.01 -8.52
C VAL A 9 -11.59 2.21 -9.00
N ARG A 10 -11.12 2.48 -10.23
CA ARG A 10 -9.93 1.83 -10.78
C ARG A 10 -8.70 2.10 -9.94
N GLU A 11 -8.47 3.35 -9.54
CA GLU A 11 -7.33 3.71 -8.71
C GLU A 11 -7.42 3.12 -7.30
N ALA A 12 -8.63 3.05 -6.73
CA ALA A 12 -8.85 2.34 -5.47
C ALA A 12 -8.50 0.85 -5.59
N SER A 13 -8.89 0.19 -6.68
CA SER A 13 -8.53 -1.20 -6.97
C SER A 13 -7.03 -1.38 -7.16
N ASP A 14 -6.36 -0.49 -7.91
CA ASP A 14 -4.91 -0.52 -8.11
C ASP A 14 -4.14 -0.26 -6.81
N TYR A 15 -4.65 0.63 -5.93
CA TYR A 15 -4.10 0.90 -4.61
C TYR A 15 -4.15 -0.35 -3.73
N PHE A 16 -5.32 -0.98 -3.62
CA PHE A 16 -5.49 -2.17 -2.79
C PHE A 16 -4.67 -3.36 -3.33
N ARG A 17 -4.74 -3.59 -4.66
CA ARG A 17 -3.95 -4.64 -5.32
C ARG A 17 -2.45 -4.46 -5.13
N GLY A 18 -1.95 -3.23 -5.27
CA GLY A 18 -0.52 -2.94 -5.12
C GLY A 18 0.01 -3.27 -3.72
N LEU A 19 -0.81 -3.08 -2.69
CA LEU A 19 -0.49 -3.42 -1.30
C LEU A 19 -0.62 -4.91 -1.01
N LEU A 20 -1.60 -5.60 -1.59
CA LEU A 20 -1.68 -7.06 -1.53
C LEU A 20 -0.43 -7.71 -2.13
N LEU A 21 0.03 -7.19 -3.27
CA LEU A 21 1.25 -7.66 -3.93
C LEU A 21 2.53 -7.34 -3.15
N LEU A 22 2.51 -6.30 -2.31
CA LEU A 22 3.63 -5.93 -1.45
C LEU A 22 3.82 -6.99 -0.35
N ILE A 23 2.78 -7.22 0.45
CA ILE A 23 2.79 -8.18 1.58
C ILE A 23 2.89 -9.64 1.14
N SER A 24 2.78 -9.90 -0.17
CA SER A 24 2.93 -11.25 -0.72
C SER A 24 4.35 -11.53 -1.21
N LYS A 25 5.28 -10.54 -1.20
CA LYS A 25 6.60 -10.66 -1.84
C LYS A 25 7.55 -11.63 -1.15
N ASP A 26 7.48 -11.72 0.17
CA ASP A 26 8.30 -12.61 0.99
C ASP A 26 7.67 -14.04 1.09
N GLY A 27 6.45 -14.21 0.58
CA GLY A 27 5.69 -15.45 0.59
C GLY A 27 4.94 -15.73 1.90
N ARG A 28 4.86 -14.76 2.83
CA ARG A 28 4.17 -14.92 4.11
C ARG A 28 3.50 -13.61 4.53
N ILE A 29 2.22 -13.67 4.88
CA ILE A 29 1.50 -12.50 5.40
C ILE A 29 1.41 -12.62 6.92
N SER A 30 2.05 -11.70 7.64
CA SER A 30 1.98 -11.61 9.10
C SER A 30 0.62 -11.07 9.58
N GLU A 31 0.30 -11.31 10.86
CA GLU A 31 -0.93 -10.78 11.46
C GLU A 31 -1.00 -9.23 11.44
N PRO A 32 0.08 -8.49 11.75
CA PRO A 32 0.10 -7.03 11.61
C PRO A 32 -0.26 -6.53 10.21
N GLU A 33 0.33 -7.13 9.17
CA GLU A 33 0.04 -6.78 7.77
C GLU A 33 -1.39 -7.11 7.39
N ASN A 34 -1.89 -8.28 7.83
CA ASN A 34 -3.27 -8.70 7.60
C ASN A 34 -4.27 -7.68 8.14
N ILE A 35 -4.07 -7.22 9.39
CA ILE A 35 -4.90 -6.22 10.04
C ILE A 35 -4.85 -4.89 9.27
N LEU A 36 -3.66 -4.42 8.91
CA LEU A 36 -3.48 -3.15 8.21
C LEU A 36 -4.10 -3.17 6.81
N VAL A 37 -3.84 -4.21 6.02
CA VAL A 37 -4.37 -4.27 4.65
C VAL A 37 -5.90 -4.40 4.65
N LYS A 38 -6.51 -5.10 5.63
CA LYS A 38 -7.97 -5.11 5.84
C LYS A 38 -8.52 -3.73 6.16
N ARG A 39 -7.84 -2.97 7.03
CA ARG A 39 -8.21 -1.58 7.35
C ARG A 39 -8.16 -0.72 6.09
N ILE A 40 -7.11 -0.84 5.28
CA ILE A 40 -6.96 -0.11 4.02
C ILE A 40 -8.10 -0.45 3.05
N GLY A 41 -8.39 -1.74 2.85
CA GLY A 41 -9.48 -2.17 1.99
C GLY A 41 -10.84 -1.59 2.42
N LYS A 42 -11.10 -1.56 3.73
CA LYS A 42 -12.29 -0.92 4.30
C LYS A 42 -12.32 0.60 4.05
N SER A 43 -11.20 1.30 4.21
CA SER A 43 -11.10 2.75 3.93
C SER A 43 -11.37 3.08 2.46
N LEU A 44 -11.04 2.17 1.55
CA LEU A 44 -11.36 2.26 0.11
C LEU A 44 -12.79 1.82 -0.23
N GLY A 45 -13.59 1.43 0.77
CA GLY A 45 -14.98 1.03 0.60
C GLY A 45 -15.18 -0.38 0.02
N PHE A 46 -14.15 -1.24 0.06
CA PHE A 46 -14.30 -2.64 -0.32
C PHE A 46 -15.06 -3.42 0.74
N GLU A 47 -15.81 -4.43 0.28
CA GLU A 47 -16.55 -5.33 1.16
C GLU A 47 -15.58 -6.21 1.97
N LYS A 48 -15.97 -6.57 3.19
CA LYS A 48 -15.10 -7.26 4.14
C LYS A 48 -14.68 -8.64 3.63
N TYR A 49 -15.62 -9.46 3.15
CA TYR A 49 -15.32 -10.79 2.62
C TYR A 49 -14.48 -10.71 1.34
N PHE A 50 -14.67 -9.67 0.53
CA PHE A 50 -13.78 -9.42 -0.61
C PHE A 50 -12.33 -9.20 -0.15
N CYS A 51 -12.10 -8.37 0.87
CA CYS A 51 -10.76 -8.13 1.40
C CYS A 51 -10.16 -9.42 1.98
N GLU A 52 -10.94 -10.18 2.76
CA GLU A 52 -10.50 -11.46 3.34
C GLU A 52 -10.10 -12.48 2.27
N ASN A 53 -10.92 -12.66 1.25
CA ASN A 53 -10.62 -13.58 0.16
C ASN A 53 -9.38 -13.14 -0.62
N ALA A 54 -9.26 -11.86 -0.94
CA ALA A 54 -8.12 -11.33 -1.67
C ALA A 54 -6.79 -11.57 -0.93
N ILE A 55 -6.77 -11.43 0.40
CA ILE A 55 -5.59 -11.70 1.23
C ILE A 55 -5.26 -13.20 1.27
N ASN A 56 -6.26 -14.07 1.37
CA ASN A 56 -6.04 -15.51 1.41
C ASN A 56 -5.56 -16.07 0.07
N GLU A 57 -6.01 -15.48 -1.04
CA GLU A 57 -5.73 -15.96 -2.38
C GLU A 57 -4.45 -15.36 -2.99
N ILE A 58 -3.96 -14.20 -2.52
CA ILE A 58 -2.86 -13.47 -3.19
C ILE A 58 -1.56 -14.29 -3.31
N LEU A 59 -1.29 -15.18 -2.36
CA LEU A 59 -0.09 -16.03 -2.37
C LEU A 59 -0.19 -17.16 -3.40
N GLU A 60 -1.40 -17.59 -3.77
CA GLU A 60 -1.66 -18.73 -4.66
C GLU A 60 -2.14 -18.30 -6.05
N ASN A 61 -2.55 -17.03 -6.20
CA ASN A 61 -3.19 -16.54 -7.41
C ASN A 61 -2.18 -16.08 -8.48
N GLU A 62 -1.80 -16.99 -9.36
CA GLU A 62 -0.90 -16.75 -10.49
C GLU A 62 -1.48 -15.79 -11.56
N HIS A 63 -2.77 -15.47 -11.50
CA HIS A 63 -3.44 -14.60 -12.46
C HIS A 63 -3.41 -13.12 -12.08
N VAL A 64 -2.94 -12.78 -10.87
CA VAL A 64 -2.78 -11.38 -10.47
C VAL A 64 -1.59 -10.78 -11.20
N SER A 65 -1.82 -9.68 -11.92
CA SER A 65 -0.74 -8.92 -12.53
C SER A 65 0.25 -8.47 -11.45
N ILE A 66 1.49 -8.96 -11.55
CA ILE A 66 2.62 -8.60 -10.69
C ILE A 66 3.26 -7.26 -11.07
N GLU A 67 2.56 -6.40 -11.81
CA GLU A 67 3.08 -5.08 -12.16
C GLU A 67 2.85 -4.07 -11.03
N PRO A 68 3.85 -3.22 -10.73
CA PRO A 68 3.66 -2.07 -9.84
C PRO A 68 2.51 -1.18 -10.33
N PRO A 69 1.70 -0.61 -9.42
CA PRO A 69 0.60 0.27 -9.83
C PRO A 69 1.13 1.57 -10.44
N LYS A 70 0.40 2.09 -11.43
CA LYS A 70 0.61 3.44 -11.98
C LYS A 70 -0.64 4.26 -11.74
N PHE A 71 -0.51 5.35 -11.01
CA PHE A 71 -1.60 6.22 -10.64
C PHE A 71 -1.72 7.40 -11.60
N SER A 72 -2.88 8.08 -11.59
CA SER A 72 -3.10 9.26 -12.44
C SER A 72 -2.29 10.47 -11.97
N THR A 73 -1.95 10.53 -10.68
CA THR A 73 -1.24 11.65 -10.05
C THR A 73 -0.06 11.18 -9.22
N ILE A 74 0.98 12.02 -9.18
CA ILE A 74 2.17 11.78 -8.35
C ILE A 74 1.78 11.81 -6.86
N GLU A 75 0.82 12.65 -6.49
CA GLU A 75 0.31 12.76 -5.13
C GLU A 75 -0.30 11.44 -4.64
N LEU A 76 -1.12 10.78 -5.45
CA LEU A 76 -1.69 9.47 -5.09
C LEU A 76 -0.62 8.38 -5.01
N ALA A 77 0.34 8.39 -5.94
CA ALA A 77 1.47 7.46 -5.89
C ALA A 77 2.33 7.64 -4.62
N LYS A 78 2.58 8.89 -4.20
CA LYS A 78 3.27 9.19 -2.95
C LYS A 78 2.50 8.69 -1.72
N LYS A 79 1.17 8.86 -1.70
CA LYS A 79 0.30 8.32 -0.65
C LYS A 79 0.37 6.79 -0.57
N PHE A 80 0.27 6.14 -1.73
CA PHE A 80 0.44 4.69 -1.84
C PHE A 80 1.78 4.22 -1.29
N ILE A 81 2.89 4.85 -1.69
CA ILE A 81 4.23 4.44 -1.26
C ILE A 81 4.39 4.60 0.25
N LYS A 82 3.87 5.70 0.82
CA LYS A 82 3.90 5.89 2.28
C LYS A 82 3.15 4.78 2.99
N ASP A 83 1.90 4.50 2.61
CA ASP A 83 1.12 3.40 3.18
C ASP A 83 1.81 2.05 2.99
N GLY A 84 2.46 1.83 1.85
CA GLY A 84 3.29 0.65 1.59
C GLY A 84 4.49 0.54 2.52
N LEU A 85 5.23 1.63 2.76
CA LEU A 85 6.31 1.68 3.75
C LEU A 85 5.77 1.53 5.18
N ILE A 86 4.53 1.93 5.46
CA ILE A 86 3.87 1.63 6.74
C ILE A 86 3.62 0.13 6.88
N LEU A 87 3.10 -0.47 5.81
CA LEU A 87 2.74 -1.87 5.78
C LEU A 87 3.96 -2.79 5.87
N ALA A 88 5.01 -2.51 5.09
CA ALA A 88 6.25 -3.29 5.06
C ALA A 88 7.09 -3.17 6.33
N GLU A 89 6.83 -2.20 7.22
CA GLU A 89 7.50 -2.12 8.53
C GLU A 89 6.64 -2.72 9.65
N ALA A 90 5.45 -3.26 9.35
CA ALA A 90 4.50 -3.68 10.37
C ALA A 90 4.99 -4.89 11.20
N ASP A 91 5.90 -5.70 10.65
CA ASP A 91 6.58 -6.81 11.31
C ASP A 91 7.97 -6.41 11.88
N SER A 92 8.28 -5.11 11.90
CA SER A 92 9.54 -4.49 12.35
C SER A 92 10.76 -4.66 11.43
N GLU A 93 10.59 -5.14 10.20
CA GLU A 93 11.67 -5.19 9.21
C GLU A 93 11.15 -5.07 7.77
N ILE A 94 11.56 -4.03 7.03
CA ILE A 94 11.27 -3.95 5.60
C ILE A 94 12.18 -4.94 4.86
N HIS A 95 11.58 -5.97 4.25
CA HIS A 95 12.32 -6.97 3.49
C HIS A 95 12.87 -6.38 2.18
N GLY A 96 14.01 -6.90 1.72
CA GLY A 96 14.65 -6.40 0.49
C GLY A 96 13.75 -6.47 -0.76
N PHE A 97 12.87 -7.47 -0.85
CA PHE A 97 11.92 -7.60 -1.97
C PHE A 97 10.80 -6.55 -1.93
N GLU A 98 10.36 -6.15 -0.74
CA GLU A 98 9.36 -5.12 -0.53
C GLU A 98 9.93 -3.74 -0.84
N GLU A 99 11.16 -3.45 -0.41
CA GLU A 99 11.84 -2.21 -0.76
C GLU A 99 11.99 -2.09 -2.29
N VAL A 100 12.46 -3.16 -2.95
CA VAL A 100 12.59 -3.19 -4.41
C VAL A 100 11.24 -2.97 -5.10
N TRP A 101 10.17 -3.55 -4.57
CA TRP A 101 8.81 -3.37 -5.09
C TRP A 101 8.34 -1.91 -4.95
N LEU A 102 8.50 -1.30 -3.78
CA LEU A 102 8.09 0.08 -3.54
C LEU A 102 8.92 1.07 -4.38
N LYS A 103 10.23 0.82 -4.55
CA LYS A 103 11.08 1.59 -5.47
C LYS A 103 10.61 1.49 -6.91
N SER A 104 10.32 0.28 -7.40
CA SER A 104 9.79 0.11 -8.76
C SER A 104 8.45 0.83 -8.96
N THR A 105 7.64 0.95 -7.91
CA THR A 105 6.42 1.76 -7.93
C THR A 105 6.75 3.26 -8.00
N ALA A 106 7.73 3.74 -7.22
CA ALA A 106 8.20 5.12 -7.29
C ALA A 106 8.68 5.49 -8.70
N GLU A 107 9.53 4.65 -9.30
CA GLU A 107 10.04 4.82 -10.65
C GLU A 107 8.92 4.88 -11.69
N LYS A 108 7.95 3.94 -11.64
CA LYS A 108 6.81 3.89 -12.57
C LYS A 108 5.91 5.12 -12.51
N ASN A 109 5.93 5.83 -11.38
CA ASN A 109 5.15 7.05 -11.14
C ASN A 109 5.99 8.33 -11.18
N CYS A 110 7.24 8.27 -11.69
CA CYS A 110 8.14 9.41 -11.82
C CYS A 110 8.43 10.12 -10.49
N ILE A 111 8.59 9.34 -9.41
CA ILE A 111 8.98 9.85 -8.09
C ILE A 111 10.48 9.66 -7.92
N ASP A 112 11.15 10.72 -7.46
CA ASP A 112 12.60 10.71 -7.26
C ASP A 112 13.04 9.71 -6.18
N GLU A 113 14.13 8.99 -6.45
CA GLU A 113 14.76 8.06 -5.50
C GLU A 113 15.15 8.77 -4.19
N GLU A 114 15.61 10.02 -4.26
CA GLU A 114 15.90 10.83 -3.06
C GLU A 114 14.66 11.09 -2.21
N TRP A 115 13.49 11.26 -2.83
CA TRP A 115 12.23 11.37 -2.10
C TRP A 115 11.89 10.05 -1.42
N PHE A 116 12.07 8.92 -2.12
CA PHE A 116 11.81 7.59 -1.59
C PHE A 116 12.67 7.29 -0.36
N GLN A 117 13.98 7.51 -0.44
CA GLN A 117 14.90 7.25 0.67
C GLN A 117 14.58 8.09 1.90
N ARG A 118 14.31 9.39 1.71
CA ARG A 118 13.90 10.28 2.81
C ARG A 118 12.61 9.81 3.47
N GLU A 119 11.62 9.37 2.69
CA GLU A 119 10.36 8.89 3.25
C GLU A 119 10.55 7.57 4.01
N LYS A 120 11.38 6.66 3.51
CA LYS A 120 11.77 5.42 4.20
C LYS A 120 12.42 5.71 5.56
N GLU A 121 13.39 6.62 5.61
CA GLU A 121 14.06 7.04 6.85
C GLU A 121 13.09 7.71 7.85
N ASN A 122 12.19 8.58 7.35
CA ASN A 122 11.17 9.23 8.17
C ASN A 122 10.23 8.22 8.85
N ILE A 123 10.00 7.11 8.17
CA ILE A 123 9.13 6.03 8.60
C ILE A 123 9.84 5.13 9.63
N ALA A 124 11.04 4.65 9.31
CA ALA A 124 11.84 3.78 10.20
C ALA A 124 12.21 4.43 11.54
N GLY A 125 12.24 5.77 11.59
CA GLY A 125 12.52 6.53 12.81
C GLY A 125 11.34 6.70 13.77
N ARG A 126 10.13 6.23 13.42
CA ARG A 126 8.91 6.42 14.24
C ARG A 126 8.61 5.17 15.07
N ARG A 127 8.38 5.35 16.38
CA ARG A 127 7.63 4.35 17.16
C ARG A 127 6.18 4.42 16.70
N ARG A 128 5.67 3.35 16.10
CA ARG A 128 4.32 3.31 15.55
C ARG A 128 3.42 2.39 16.36
N ASP A 129 2.23 2.88 16.64
CA ASP A 129 1.11 2.10 17.14
C ASP A 129 0.17 1.79 15.95
N PHE A 130 -0.60 0.70 16.03
CA PHE A 130 -1.57 0.30 14.98
C PHE A 130 -2.64 1.38 14.66
N GLU A 131 -2.74 2.41 15.49
CA GLU A 131 -3.64 3.55 15.34
C GLU A 131 -3.10 4.65 14.41
N ASP A 132 -1.89 4.49 13.88
CA ASP A 132 -1.30 5.48 12.97
C ASP A 132 -2.22 5.76 11.79
N ARG A 133 -2.39 7.06 11.51
CA ARG A 133 -3.23 7.54 10.42
C ARG A 133 -2.57 7.17 9.09
N LEU A 134 -3.28 6.41 8.27
CA LEU A 134 -2.83 6.04 6.94
C LEU A 134 -3.20 7.13 5.94
N GLU A 135 -2.44 7.25 4.86
CA GLU A 135 -2.72 8.20 3.79
C GLU A 135 -4.03 7.87 3.07
N VAL A 136 -4.41 6.58 3.01
CA VAL A 136 -5.70 6.10 2.50
C VAL A 136 -6.90 6.70 3.26
N ASP A 137 -6.75 7.04 4.54
CA ASP A 137 -7.83 7.64 5.35
C ASP A 137 -8.18 9.07 4.88
N GLY A 138 -7.36 9.66 4.02
CA GLY A 138 -7.61 10.95 3.36
C GLY A 138 -8.15 10.85 1.93
N LEU A 139 -8.47 9.64 1.46
CA LEU A 139 -8.98 9.39 0.12
C LEU A 139 -10.51 9.26 0.11
N THR A 140 -11.13 9.56 -1.03
CA THR A 140 -12.56 9.34 -1.26
C THR A 140 -12.76 8.75 -2.64
N VAL A 141 -13.44 7.61 -2.72
CA VAL A 141 -13.69 6.90 -3.98
C VAL A 141 -14.93 7.47 -4.66
N GLU A 142 -14.81 7.82 -5.93
CA GLU A 142 -15.94 8.20 -6.78
C GLU A 142 -16.52 6.94 -7.44
N TYR A 143 -17.76 6.59 -7.05
CA TYR A 143 -18.51 5.42 -7.54
C TYR A 143 -19.50 5.77 -8.66
#